data_AF-A0A537S8L0-F1
#
_entry.id   AF-A0A537S8L0-F1
#
_cell.length_a   1.000
_cell.length_b   1.000
_cell.length_c   1.000
_cell.angle_alpha   90.00
_cell.angle_beta   90.00
_cell.angle_gamma   90.00
#
_symmetry.space_group_name_H-M   'P 1'
#
loop_
_entity.id
_entity.type
_entity.pdbx_description
1 polymer ?
#
loop_
_entity_poly.entity_id
_entity_poly.type
_entity_poly.pdbx_seq_one_letter_code
_entity_poly.pdbx_strand_id
1 'polypeptide(L)'
;MGKESSMPLRRDVSAAVAGTALSLGLVCAAALGANASEPYAPPPAPAVGSAIHGFGDVTFTNDYITPRGLLVTNTGLTTQILNGLVFNLYKGPGLISNASLTVGIWNDLWSEQDNPKVGSWNEFDWFVGLNFTIAKNWNAGVLFIQFLSPPGNFRAESNIEFSLAYNDSNHGWPIVPAIRQSLKAGRATRTTSSWELSRLTRSSTTIGPLL
;
A
#
# COMPACT_ATOMS: atom_id res chain seq x y z
N MET A 1 -58.77 -33.62 18.60
CA MET A 1 -57.31 -33.87 18.48
C MET A 1 -56.98 -33.83 17.00
N GLY A 2 -56.16 -32.96 16.42
CA GLY A 2 -55.43 -31.76 16.82
C GLY A 2 -55.15 -30.98 15.51
N LYS A 3 -55.29 -29.66 15.54
CA LYS A 3 -55.33 -28.74 14.37
C LYS A 3 -54.06 -28.76 13.51
N GLU A 4 -54.24 -28.77 12.20
CA GLU A 4 -53.28 -28.23 11.22
C GLU A 4 -53.06 -26.74 11.48
N SER A 5 -51.80 -26.29 11.44
CA SER A 5 -51.43 -24.88 11.48
C SER A 5 -50.41 -24.60 10.39
N SER A 6 -50.89 -24.16 9.24
CA SER A 6 -50.12 -23.42 8.25
C SER A 6 -49.86 -22.00 8.77
N MET A 7 -48.62 -21.51 8.63
CA MET A 7 -48.32 -20.08 8.75
C MET A 7 -47.42 -19.62 7.59
N PRO A 8 -47.74 -18.47 6.95
CA PRO A 8 -46.99 -17.90 5.85
C PRO A 8 -45.99 -16.80 6.28
N LEU A 9 -44.99 -16.60 5.41
CA LEU A 9 -44.33 -15.35 4.98
C LEU A 9 -44.00 -14.23 5.99
N ARG A 10 -42.70 -13.94 6.14
CA ARG A 10 -42.09 -12.59 6.33
C ARG A 10 -40.79 -12.61 5.52
N ARG A 11 -40.60 -11.96 4.37
CA ARG A 11 -40.66 -10.54 4.00
C ARG A 11 -39.91 -9.60 4.96
N ASP A 12 -38.83 -9.06 4.39
CA ASP A 12 -38.15 -7.79 4.69
C ASP A 12 -37.07 -7.80 5.79
N VAL A 13 -35.81 -7.97 5.34
CA VAL A 13 -34.67 -7.24 5.93
C VAL A 13 -33.93 -6.56 4.77
N SER A 14 -34.28 -5.31 4.53
CA SER A 14 -33.45 -4.35 3.80
C SER A 14 -32.52 -3.67 4.80
N ALA A 15 -31.20 -3.62 4.52
CA ALA A 15 -30.34 -2.48 4.88
C ALA A 15 -28.92 -2.66 4.28
N ALA A 16 -28.71 -1.98 3.15
CA ALA A 16 -27.49 -1.26 2.80
C ALA A 16 -26.11 -1.89 3.10
N VAL A 17 -25.53 -2.56 2.11
CA VAL A 17 -24.07 -2.49 1.87
C VAL A 17 -23.89 -1.53 0.70
N ALA A 18 -23.86 -0.23 1.03
CA ALA A 18 -23.51 0.85 0.13
C ALA A 18 -22.11 1.37 0.53
N GLY A 19 -21.21 1.41 -0.46
CA GLY A 19 -19.82 1.88 -0.33
C GLY A 19 -18.86 0.69 -0.25
N THR A 20 -18.19 0.29 -1.32
CA THR A 20 -17.17 1.07 -2.02
C THR A 20 -17.03 0.65 -3.49
N ALA A 21 -17.37 1.54 -4.42
CA ALA A 21 -16.99 1.42 -5.84
C ALA A 21 -16.82 2.82 -6.44
N LEU A 22 -15.76 3.49 -6.01
CA LEU A 22 -15.10 4.60 -6.70
C LEU A 22 -13.67 4.09 -6.87
N SER A 23 -13.06 3.90 -8.03
CA SER A 23 -13.22 4.58 -9.31
C SER A 23 -12.38 3.82 -10.34
N LEU A 24 -12.95 3.31 -11.43
CA LEU A 24 -12.19 3.01 -12.64
C LEU A 24 -13.01 3.48 -13.84
N GLY A 25 -12.66 4.62 -14.39
CA GLY A 25 -13.30 5.13 -15.58
C GLY A 25 -12.65 6.41 -16.09
N LEU A 26 -12.24 6.34 -17.37
CA LEU A 26 -11.96 7.47 -18.28
C LEU A 26 -10.62 8.21 -18.02
N VAL A 27 -9.78 8.59 -18.99
CA VAL A 27 -9.89 8.84 -20.43
C VAL A 27 -8.47 8.70 -21.01
N CYS A 28 -8.28 8.05 -22.16
CA CYS A 28 -7.17 8.39 -23.07
C CYS A 28 -7.63 8.17 -24.51
N ALA A 29 -8.43 9.11 -25.03
CA ALA A 29 -8.69 9.25 -26.45
C ALA A 29 -8.77 10.75 -26.80
N ALA A 30 -8.21 11.09 -27.97
CA ALA A 30 -7.96 12.42 -28.57
C ALA A 30 -6.65 13.09 -28.10
N ALA A 31 -5.72 13.49 -28.97
CA ALA A 31 -5.87 13.97 -30.34
C ALA A 31 -4.69 13.56 -31.25
N LEU A 32 -5.02 12.99 -32.42
CA LEU A 32 -4.17 13.05 -33.62
C LEU A 32 -4.56 14.34 -34.35
N GLY A 33 -3.80 15.41 -34.13
CA GLY A 33 -3.95 16.71 -34.80
C GLY A 33 -2.71 17.04 -35.62
N ALA A 34 -2.93 17.50 -36.86
CA ALA A 34 -1.97 17.64 -37.95
C ALA A 34 -0.75 18.55 -37.66
N ASN A 35 0.39 18.18 -38.27
CA ASN A 35 1.62 18.97 -38.29
C ASN A 35 1.47 20.22 -39.19
N ALA A 36 1.38 21.39 -38.58
CA ALA A 36 1.77 22.65 -39.19
C ALA A 36 3.00 23.17 -38.42
N SER A 37 4.08 23.47 -39.14
CA SER A 37 5.35 23.92 -38.56
C SER A 37 5.22 25.34 -38.01
N GLU A 38 4.95 25.46 -36.72
CA GLU A 38 5.04 26.71 -35.95
C GLU A 38 6.50 27.04 -35.59
N PRO A 39 6.87 28.33 -35.49
CA PRO A 39 8.21 28.74 -35.04
C PRO A 39 8.53 28.18 -33.64
N TYR A 40 9.80 27.81 -33.42
CA TYR A 40 10.30 27.21 -32.18
C TYR A 40 10.03 28.12 -30.97
N ALA A 41 8.90 27.88 -30.31
CA ALA A 41 8.66 28.40 -28.97
C ALA A 41 9.69 27.76 -28.02
N PRO A 42 10.23 28.51 -27.04
CA PRO A 42 11.05 27.92 -25.99
C PRO A 42 10.30 26.72 -25.37
N PRO A 43 11.00 25.62 -25.04
CA PRO A 43 10.38 24.45 -24.45
C PRO A 43 9.45 24.89 -23.31
N PRO A 44 8.18 24.45 -23.27
CA PRO A 44 7.30 24.75 -22.17
C PRO A 44 8.04 24.44 -20.86
N ALA A 45 7.91 25.31 -19.86
CA ALA A 45 8.40 25.00 -18.53
C ALA A 45 7.90 23.59 -18.17
N PRO A 46 8.76 22.68 -17.67
CA PRO A 46 8.36 21.31 -17.42
C PRO A 46 7.09 21.33 -16.59
N ALA A 47 6.04 20.68 -17.11
CA ALA A 47 4.75 20.65 -16.45
C ALA A 47 4.97 20.29 -14.99
N VAL A 48 4.44 21.11 -14.08
CA VAL A 48 4.43 20.79 -12.66
C VAL A 48 3.57 19.54 -12.53
N GLY A 49 4.20 18.37 -12.55
CA GLY A 49 3.51 17.10 -12.40
C GLY A 49 2.67 17.11 -11.13
N SER A 50 1.60 16.30 -11.10
CA SER A 50 0.69 16.25 -9.95
C SER A 50 1.45 16.17 -8.63
N ALA A 51 1.01 16.95 -7.62
CA ALA A 51 1.53 16.81 -6.26
C ALA A 51 1.01 15.54 -5.57
N ILE A 52 0.03 14.85 -6.17
CA ILE A 52 -0.63 13.67 -5.62
C ILE A 52 -0.55 12.52 -6.64
N HIS A 53 -0.05 11.37 -6.23
CA HIS A 53 0.08 10.17 -7.06
C HIS A 53 -0.62 9.00 -6.39
N GLY A 54 -1.37 8.22 -7.16
CA GLY A 54 -1.92 6.94 -6.70
C GLY A 54 -0.99 5.79 -7.00
N PHE A 55 -1.01 4.76 -6.16
CA PHE A 55 -0.42 3.45 -6.45
C PHE A 55 -1.37 2.35 -5.98
N GLY A 56 -1.26 1.18 -6.61
CA GLY A 56 -1.99 0.00 -6.18
C GLY A 56 -1.40 -1.25 -6.79
N ASP A 57 -1.66 -2.37 -6.13
CA ASP A 57 -1.25 -3.71 -6.55
C ASP A 57 -2.34 -4.72 -6.18
N VAL A 58 -2.47 -5.76 -7.00
CA VAL A 58 -3.29 -6.93 -6.69
C VAL A 58 -2.45 -8.17 -6.94
N THR A 59 -2.15 -8.88 -5.86
CA THR A 59 -1.36 -10.10 -5.90
C THR A 59 -2.24 -11.30 -5.61
N PHE A 60 -2.07 -12.36 -6.40
CA PHE A 60 -2.72 -13.66 -6.22
C PHE A 60 -1.65 -14.70 -5.90
N THR A 61 -1.74 -15.35 -4.74
CA THR A 61 -0.76 -16.35 -4.30
C THR A 61 -1.43 -17.45 -3.48
N ASN A 62 -0.82 -18.63 -3.45
CA ASN A 62 -1.25 -19.73 -2.58
C ASN A 62 -0.61 -19.67 -1.19
N ASP A 63 0.54 -18.99 -1.10
CA ASP A 63 1.27 -18.78 0.13
C ASP A 63 1.26 -17.30 0.48
N TYR A 64 0.83 -16.98 1.69
CA TYR A 64 1.02 -15.66 2.28
C TYR A 64 2.14 -15.73 3.32
N ILE A 65 3.29 -15.16 2.94
CA ILE A 65 4.41 -14.93 3.85
C ILE A 65 4.52 -13.42 4.01
N THR A 66 4.40 -12.93 5.24
CA THR A 66 4.63 -11.52 5.54
C THR A 66 6.07 -11.12 5.14
N PRO A 67 6.34 -9.84 4.84
CA PRO A 67 7.69 -9.33 4.63
C PRO A 67 8.67 -9.65 5.77
N ARG A 68 8.15 -9.95 6.96
CA ARG A 68 8.89 -10.33 8.17
C ARG A 68 9.18 -11.83 8.27
N GLY A 69 8.84 -12.61 7.25
CA GLY A 69 9.09 -14.06 7.19
C GLY A 69 8.08 -14.91 7.97
N LEU A 70 6.98 -14.34 8.48
CA LEU A 70 5.91 -15.13 9.08
C LEU A 70 5.01 -15.71 7.99
N LEU A 71 4.91 -17.05 7.93
CA LEU A 71 3.91 -17.74 7.14
C LEU A 71 2.54 -17.60 7.81
N VAL A 72 1.59 -16.97 7.12
CA VAL A 72 0.23 -16.73 7.61
C VAL A 72 -0.71 -17.83 7.12
N THR A 73 -0.64 -18.17 5.83
CA THR A 73 -1.34 -19.30 5.23
C THR A 73 -0.55 -19.87 4.06
N ASN A 74 -0.72 -21.16 3.80
CA ASN A 74 -0.18 -21.91 2.67
C ASN A 74 -1.24 -22.79 1.98
N THR A 75 -2.52 -22.47 2.20
CA THR A 75 -3.65 -23.20 1.62
C THR A 75 -4.61 -22.25 0.94
N GLY A 76 -5.41 -22.76 0.02
CA GLY A 76 -6.31 -21.94 -0.78
C GLY A 76 -5.60 -20.91 -1.64
N LEU A 77 -6.37 -19.91 -2.06
CA LEU A 77 -5.91 -18.72 -2.76
C LEU A 77 -6.01 -17.54 -1.80
N THR A 78 -4.93 -16.76 -1.67
CA THR A 78 -5.01 -15.41 -1.16
C THR A 78 -5.02 -14.38 -2.30
N THR A 79 -5.88 -13.37 -2.16
CA THR A 79 -5.90 -12.14 -2.97
C THR A 79 -5.51 -10.97 -2.09
N GLN A 80 -4.35 -10.39 -2.38
CA GLN A 80 -3.75 -9.30 -1.62
C GLN A 80 -3.91 -8.00 -2.39
N ILE A 81 -4.55 -7.00 -1.79
CA ILE A 81 -4.94 -5.77 -2.45
C ILE A 81 -4.30 -4.58 -1.74
N LEU A 82 -3.33 -3.94 -2.38
CA LEU A 82 -2.67 -2.72 -1.93
C LEU A 82 -3.23 -1.52 -2.68
N ASN A 83 -3.56 -0.44 -1.98
CA ASN A 83 -3.83 0.85 -2.60
C ASN A 83 -3.31 1.99 -1.72
N GLY A 84 -2.86 3.07 -2.33
CA GLY A 84 -2.44 4.24 -1.58
C GLY A 84 -2.22 5.49 -2.42
N LEU A 85 -1.88 6.56 -1.71
CA LEU A 85 -1.61 7.88 -2.24
C LEU A 85 -0.26 8.37 -1.74
N VAL A 86 0.46 9.09 -2.59
CA VAL A 86 1.69 9.80 -2.27
C VAL A 86 1.48 11.29 -2.54
N PHE A 87 1.66 12.10 -1.50
CA PHE A 87 1.64 13.56 -1.56
C PHE A 87 3.07 14.07 -1.56
N ASN A 88 3.49 14.70 -2.64
CA ASN A 88 4.78 15.40 -2.72
C ASN A 88 4.66 16.71 -1.94
N LEU A 89 5.22 16.73 -0.73
CA LEU A 89 5.13 17.89 0.17
C LEU A 89 6.15 18.95 -0.18
N TYR A 90 7.33 18.54 -0.64
CA TYR A 90 8.44 19.45 -0.91
C TYR A 90 9.39 18.91 -1.98
N LYS A 91 9.90 19.81 -2.82
CA LYS A 91 10.99 19.56 -3.75
C LYS A 91 11.81 20.83 -3.92
N GLY A 92 13.12 20.78 -3.67
CA GLY A 92 13.94 21.98 -3.76
C GLY A 92 15.45 21.75 -3.68
N PRO A 93 16.24 22.82 -3.89
CA PRO A 93 17.69 22.78 -3.72
C PRO A 93 18.05 22.83 -2.22
N GLY A 94 18.80 21.85 -1.73
CA GLY A 94 19.22 21.83 -0.33
C GLY A 94 19.67 20.46 0.17
N LEU A 95 19.97 20.37 1.47
CA LEU A 95 20.28 19.11 2.13
C LEU A 95 19.10 18.15 2.05
N ILE A 96 17.87 18.62 2.33
CA ILE A 96 16.65 17.88 1.99
C ILE A 96 16.25 18.35 0.59
N SER A 97 16.15 17.41 -0.33
CA SER A 97 15.82 17.66 -1.74
C SER A 97 14.40 17.27 -2.10
N ASN A 98 13.80 16.35 -1.32
CA ASN A 98 12.43 15.90 -1.46
C ASN A 98 11.86 15.52 -0.08
N ALA A 99 10.59 15.83 0.15
CA ALA A 99 9.79 15.21 1.20
C ALA A 99 8.42 14.80 0.66
N SER A 100 7.94 13.61 1.04
CA SER A 100 6.61 13.12 0.68
C SER A 100 5.90 12.45 1.85
N LEU A 101 4.57 12.49 1.80
CA LEU A 101 3.68 11.75 2.69
C LEU A 101 3.03 10.63 1.89
N THR A 102 3.09 9.42 2.40
CA THR A 102 2.43 8.24 1.84
C THR A 102 1.34 7.80 2.78
N VAL A 103 0.16 7.49 2.26
CA VAL A 103 -0.92 6.82 3.01
C VAL A 103 -1.45 5.68 2.18
N GLY A 104 -1.97 4.65 2.83
CA GLY A 104 -2.61 3.57 2.10
C GLY A 104 -3.19 2.50 2.99
N ILE A 105 -3.74 1.51 2.31
CA ILE A 105 -4.39 0.35 2.89
C ILE A 105 -3.94 -0.91 2.17
N TRP A 106 -4.00 -2.02 2.88
CA TRP A 106 -3.74 -3.34 2.34
C TRP A 106 -4.78 -4.33 2.88
N ASN A 107 -5.21 -5.28 2.06
CA ASN A 107 -6.20 -6.29 2.43
C ASN A 107 -5.74 -7.67 1.98
N ASP A 108 -5.94 -8.67 2.83
CA ASP A 108 -5.78 -10.09 2.50
C ASP A 108 -7.15 -10.78 2.46
N LEU A 109 -7.49 -11.38 1.33
CA LEU A 109 -8.66 -12.23 1.19
C LEU A 109 -8.21 -13.67 0.99
N TRP A 110 -8.41 -14.51 1.99
CA TRP A 110 -8.03 -15.92 1.97
C TRP A 110 -9.25 -16.81 1.75
N SER A 111 -9.23 -17.60 0.66
CA SER A 111 -10.38 -18.41 0.24
C SER A 111 -10.80 -19.50 1.23
N GLU A 112 -9.91 -19.92 2.14
CA GLU A 112 -10.18 -20.98 3.13
C GLU A 112 -10.32 -20.45 4.57
N GLN A 113 -10.39 -19.13 4.77
CA GLN A 113 -10.63 -18.54 6.10
C GLN A 113 -11.95 -19.02 6.72
N ASP A 114 -13.01 -19.13 5.89
CA ASP A 114 -14.35 -19.59 6.25
C ASP A 114 -14.96 -18.99 7.54
N ASN A 115 -14.60 -17.74 7.88
CA ASN A 115 -15.15 -17.09 9.06
C ASN A 115 -16.61 -16.66 8.80
N PRO A 116 -17.59 -17.07 9.63
CA PRO A 116 -19.01 -16.82 9.35
C PRO A 116 -19.43 -15.34 9.42
N LYS A 117 -18.59 -14.45 9.97
CA LYS A 117 -18.89 -13.02 10.09
C LYS A 117 -18.21 -12.17 9.03
N VAL A 118 -16.99 -12.52 8.64
CA VAL A 118 -16.15 -11.71 7.72
C VAL A 118 -15.79 -12.44 6.42
N GLY A 119 -16.24 -13.69 6.25
CA GLY A 119 -15.97 -14.50 5.07
C GLY A 119 -14.49 -14.76 4.87
N SER A 120 -14.01 -14.47 3.66
CA SER A 120 -12.60 -14.62 3.27
C SER A 120 -11.68 -13.54 3.81
N TRP A 121 -12.21 -12.46 4.41
CA TRP A 121 -11.39 -11.33 4.83
C TRP A 121 -10.50 -11.73 6.02
N ASN A 122 -9.20 -11.78 5.78
CA ASN A 122 -8.23 -12.29 6.73
C ASN A 122 -7.45 -11.21 7.46
N GLU A 123 -7.03 -10.18 6.74
CA GLU A 123 -6.23 -9.09 7.29
C GLU A 123 -6.59 -7.76 6.61
N PHE A 124 -6.52 -6.69 7.39
CA PHE A 124 -6.66 -5.31 6.92
C PHE A 124 -5.61 -4.45 7.59
N ASP A 125 -4.78 -3.82 6.78
CA ASP A 125 -3.74 -2.93 7.27
C ASP A 125 -3.97 -1.54 6.75
N TRP A 126 -3.59 -0.56 7.55
CA TRP A 126 -3.49 0.81 7.10
C TRP A 126 -2.17 1.41 7.57
N PHE A 127 -1.64 2.30 6.74
CA PHE A 127 -0.34 2.90 6.99
C PHE A 127 -0.28 4.37 6.59
N VAL A 128 0.61 5.08 7.26
CA VAL A 128 0.99 6.46 6.97
C VAL A 128 2.49 6.60 7.16
N GLY A 129 3.17 7.21 6.20
CA GLY A 129 4.62 7.33 6.23
C GLY A 129 5.13 8.65 5.66
N LEU A 130 6.26 9.10 6.20
CA LEU A 130 7.01 10.25 5.70
C LEU A 130 8.30 9.75 5.06
N ASN A 131 8.61 10.25 3.86
CA ASN A 131 9.82 9.92 3.13
C ASN A 131 10.60 11.19 2.82
N PHE A 132 11.93 11.10 2.88
CA PHE A 132 12.86 12.20 2.66
C PHE A 132 13.99 11.75 1.74
N THR A 133 14.35 12.60 0.77
CA THR A 133 15.62 12.46 0.04
C THR A 133 16.62 13.49 0.55
N ILE A 134 17.66 13.00 1.21
CA ILE A 134 18.73 13.77 1.86
C ILE A 134 20.00 13.70 1.00
N ALA A 135 20.64 14.85 0.80
CA ALA A 135 21.84 15.03 0.00
C ALA A 135 21.74 14.37 -1.40
N LYS A 136 20.53 14.37 -1.99
CA LYS A 136 20.16 13.77 -3.29
C LYS A 136 20.31 12.24 -3.42
N ASN A 137 21.00 11.59 -2.49
CA ASN A 137 21.36 10.17 -2.61
C ASN A 137 20.85 9.31 -1.46
N TRP A 138 20.58 9.88 -0.28
CA TRP A 138 20.04 9.12 0.85
C TRP A 138 18.52 9.23 0.87
N ASN A 139 17.84 8.09 0.91
CA ASN A 139 16.40 8.02 1.10
C ASN A 139 16.13 7.51 2.51
N ALA A 140 15.52 8.36 3.34
CA ALA A 140 15.11 8.01 4.68
C ALA A 140 13.58 7.98 4.76
N GLY A 141 13.03 7.08 5.57
CA GLY A 141 11.59 6.94 5.73
C GLY A 141 11.21 6.52 7.14
N VAL A 142 10.03 6.98 7.58
CA VAL A 142 9.36 6.53 8.78
C VAL A 142 7.93 6.15 8.40
N LEU A 143 7.49 4.94 8.73
CA LEU A 143 6.16 4.42 8.43
C LEU A 143 5.50 3.98 9.73
N PHE A 144 4.33 4.53 10.04
CA PHE A 144 3.41 3.91 10.98
C PHE A 144 2.50 2.97 10.21
N ILE A 145 2.34 1.74 10.72
CA ILE A 145 1.42 0.75 10.17
C ILE A 145 0.70 0.03 11.29
N GLN A 146 -0.57 -0.28 11.06
CA GLN A 146 -1.37 -1.08 11.96
C GLN A 146 -1.94 -2.30 11.23
N PHE A 147 -1.71 -3.48 11.81
CA PHE A 147 -2.24 -4.75 11.36
C PHE A 147 -3.54 -5.06 12.10
N LEU A 148 -4.63 -5.31 11.38
CA LEU A 148 -5.93 -5.66 11.95
C LEU A 148 -6.38 -7.02 11.44
N SER A 149 -6.96 -7.82 12.35
CA SER A 149 -7.52 -9.12 12.03
C SER A 149 -9.06 -9.04 12.06
N PRO A 150 -9.72 -8.84 10.90
CA PRO A 150 -11.17 -9.00 10.78
C PRO A 150 -11.75 -10.26 11.44
N PRO A 151 -11.15 -11.47 11.30
CA PRO A 151 -11.66 -12.68 11.96
C PRO A 151 -11.37 -12.71 13.47
N GLY A 152 -10.47 -11.84 13.96
CA GLY A 152 -10.01 -11.81 15.35
C GLY A 152 -8.91 -12.83 15.68
N ASN A 153 -8.19 -13.35 14.68
CA ASN A 153 -7.11 -14.34 14.86
C ASN A 153 -5.92 -13.77 15.64
N PHE A 154 -5.72 -12.46 15.57
CA PHE A 154 -4.73 -11.73 16.38
C PHE A 154 -5.28 -10.37 16.83
N ARG A 155 -4.66 -9.80 17.88
CA ARG A 155 -5.00 -8.45 18.36
C ARG A 155 -4.36 -7.42 17.45
N ALA A 156 -5.02 -6.27 17.30
CA ALA A 156 -4.47 -5.13 16.56
C ALA A 156 -3.01 -4.84 16.96
N GLU A 157 -2.11 -4.88 15.99
CA GLU A 157 -0.67 -4.66 16.18
C GLU A 157 -0.28 -3.34 15.54
N SER A 158 0.51 -2.51 16.23
CA SER A 158 0.96 -1.22 15.68
C SER A 158 2.48 -1.16 15.66
N ASN A 159 3.01 -0.68 14.54
CA ASN A 159 4.42 -0.70 14.23
C ASN A 159 4.89 0.66 13.74
N ILE A 160 6.14 0.98 14.07
CA ILE A 160 6.87 2.09 13.47
C ILE A 160 8.08 1.48 12.77
N GLU A 161 8.15 1.68 11.46
CA GLU A 161 9.26 1.21 10.63
C GLU A 161 10.12 2.39 10.20
N PHE A 162 11.43 2.19 10.26
CA PHE A 162 12.44 3.10 9.77
C PHE A 162 13.12 2.47 8.56
N SER A 163 13.30 3.26 7.51
CA SER A 163 14.05 2.83 6.32
C SER A 163 15.16 3.82 6.02
N LEU A 164 16.33 3.31 5.65
CA LEU A 164 17.42 4.10 5.11
C LEU A 164 18.00 3.37 3.89
N ALA A 165 18.03 4.05 2.76
CA ALA A 165 18.59 3.54 1.52
C ALA A 165 19.55 4.55 0.90
N TYR A 166 20.59 4.07 0.22
CA TYR A 166 21.49 4.92 -0.55
C TYR A 166 21.34 4.64 -2.04
N ASN A 167 21.07 5.67 -2.83
CA ASN A 167 21.01 5.60 -4.28
C ASN A 167 22.39 5.86 -4.89
N ASP A 168 23.04 4.79 -5.33
CA ASP A 168 24.38 4.81 -5.93
C ASP A 168 24.36 4.93 -7.46
N SER A 169 23.20 5.09 -8.08
CA SER A 169 22.99 4.96 -9.54
C SER A 169 23.91 5.82 -10.42
N ASN A 170 24.48 6.89 -9.86
CA ASN A 170 25.39 7.80 -10.54
C ASN A 170 26.84 7.28 -10.63
N HIS A 171 27.16 6.14 -10.00
CA HIS A 171 28.50 5.56 -9.94
C HIS A 171 28.66 4.28 -10.79
N GLY A 172 27.72 4.01 -11.70
CA GLY A 172 27.83 2.92 -12.69
C GLY A 172 27.42 1.53 -12.19
N TRP A 173 27.06 1.39 -10.92
CA TRP A 173 26.51 0.17 -10.33
C TRP A 173 25.02 0.41 -10.00
N PRO A 174 24.09 -0.49 -10.38
CA PRO A 174 22.68 -0.34 -10.06
C PRO A 174 22.35 -1.02 -8.73
N ILE A 175 23.02 -0.68 -7.64
CA ILE A 175 22.82 -1.31 -6.34
C ILE A 175 22.28 -0.29 -5.34
N VAL A 176 20.99 -0.35 -5.04
CA VAL A 176 20.42 0.46 -3.94
C VAL A 176 20.40 -0.40 -2.68
N PRO A 177 21.45 -0.39 -1.82
CA PRO A 177 21.36 -1.04 -0.52
C PRO A 177 20.34 -0.29 0.33
N ALA A 178 19.38 -1.04 0.88
CA ALA A 178 18.37 -0.53 1.79
C ALA A 178 18.41 -1.34 3.08
N ILE A 179 18.46 -0.63 4.21
CA ILE A 179 18.28 -1.20 5.54
C ILE A 179 16.91 -0.76 6.03
N ARG A 180 16.09 -1.72 6.47
CA ARG A 180 14.82 -1.45 7.15
C ARG A 180 14.85 -2.04 8.55
N GLN A 181 14.36 -1.25 9.50
CA GLN A 181 14.20 -1.66 10.89
C GLN A 181 12.74 -1.43 11.31
N SER A 182 12.07 -2.48 11.77
CA SER A 182 10.71 -2.39 12.33
C SER A 182 10.76 -2.43 13.85
N LEU A 183 10.10 -1.48 14.51
CA LEU A 183 9.83 -1.51 15.95
C LEU A 183 8.35 -1.79 16.19
N LYS A 184 8.06 -2.81 16.99
CA LYS A 184 6.70 -3.14 17.43
C LYS A 184 6.33 -2.38 18.70
N ALA A 185 5.17 -1.73 18.72
CA ALA A 185 4.61 -1.14 19.94
C ALA A 185 3.52 -2.04 20.52
N GLY A 186 3.81 -2.71 21.64
CA GLY A 186 2.85 -3.52 22.42
C GLY A 186 2.80 -3.09 23.89
N ARG A 187 1.61 -3.08 24.51
CA ARG A 187 1.47 -2.82 25.94
C ARG A 187 1.92 -4.08 26.72
N ALA A 188 3.06 -3.96 27.40
CA ALA A 188 3.81 -4.91 28.24
C ALA A 188 5.06 -5.57 27.59
N THR A 189 6.21 -4.92 27.82
CA THR A 189 7.53 -5.54 28.12
C THR A 189 8.25 -6.43 27.11
N ARG A 190 8.14 -6.19 25.80
CA ARG A 190 9.18 -6.63 24.84
C ARG A 190 9.16 -5.81 23.55
N THR A 191 10.18 -4.98 23.34
CA THR A 191 10.50 -4.42 22.03
C THR A 191 11.22 -5.52 21.22
N THR A 192 10.59 -6.00 20.16
CA THR A 192 11.24 -6.92 19.20
C THR A 192 11.64 -6.13 17.95
N SER A 193 12.90 -6.23 17.54
CA SER A 193 13.41 -5.67 16.29
C SER A 193 13.57 -6.77 15.24
N SER A 194 13.14 -6.51 14.01
CA SER A 194 13.45 -7.34 12.84
C SER A 194 14.23 -6.52 11.81
N TRP A 195 15.11 -7.19 11.07
CA TRP A 195 16.00 -6.60 10.07
C TRP A 195 15.77 -7.27 8.72
N GLU A 196 15.61 -6.47 7.67
CA GLU A 196 15.54 -6.96 6.30
C GLU A 196 16.53 -6.18 5.41
N LEU A 197 17.28 -6.92 4.58
CA LEU A 197 18.14 -6.37 3.53
C LEU A 197 17.49 -6.69 2.18
N SER A 198 16.92 -5.69 1.52
CA SER A 198 16.24 -5.86 0.24
C SER A 198 17.00 -5.16 -0.89
N ARG A 199 17.00 -5.74 -2.10
CA ARG A 199 17.58 -5.14 -3.31
C ARG A 199 16.46 -4.45 -4.11
N LEU A 200 16.49 -3.13 -4.22
CA LEU A 200 15.53 -2.38 -5.06
C LEU A 200 16.08 -2.24 -6.50
N THR A 201 15.22 -2.47 -7.50
CA THR A 201 15.54 -2.23 -8.92
C THR A 201 15.11 -0.83 -9.38
N ARG A 202 15.64 -0.43 -10.54
CA ARG A 202 15.81 0.93 -11.08
C ARG A 202 14.60 1.89 -11.10
N SER A 203 13.37 1.44 -10.87
CA SER A 203 12.17 2.27 -11.04
C SER A 203 11.59 2.85 -9.74
N SER A 204 11.98 2.36 -8.57
CA SER A 204 11.34 2.78 -7.32
C SER A 204 12.10 3.92 -6.64
N THR A 205 11.81 5.16 -7.05
CA THR A 205 12.24 6.34 -6.27
C THR A 205 11.41 6.52 -5.00
N THR A 206 10.32 5.78 -4.87
CA THR A 206 9.48 5.72 -3.68
C THR A 206 9.86 4.48 -2.89
N ILE A 207 10.22 4.65 -1.63
CA ILE A 207 10.25 3.56 -0.67
C ILE A 207 8.78 3.25 -0.36
N GLY A 208 8.17 2.37 -1.15
CA GLY A 208 6.86 1.82 -0.84
C GLY A 208 6.91 0.98 0.44
N PRO A 209 5.78 0.78 1.12
CA PRO A 209 5.70 -0.25 2.15
C PRO A 209 5.92 -1.61 1.47
N LEU A 210 6.74 -2.46 2.10
CA LEU A 210 6.75 -3.89 1.79
C LEU A 210 5.61 -4.46 2.64
N LEU A 211 4.55 -4.93 1.99
CA LEU A 211 3.39 -5.60 2.60
C LEU A 211 3.22 -6.94 1.92
#